data_AF-A0A935M165-F1
#
_entry.id   AF-A0A935M165-F1
#
_cell.length_a   1.000
_cell.length_b   1.000
_cell.length_c   1.000
_cell.angle_alpha   90.00
_cell.angle_beta   90.00
_cell.angle_gamma   90.00
#
_symmetry.space_group_name_H-M   'P 1'
#
loop_
_entity.id
_entity.type
_entity.pdbx_description
1 polymer ?
#
loop_
_entity_poly.entity_id
_entity_poly.type
_entity_poly.pdbx_seq_one_letter_code
_entity_poly.pdbx_strand_id
1 'polypeptide(L)'
;MPIFDKLKAIFIVSENNEGNTANASNSSGQSTPEMKPGNADLSSNPNVIGSSSEKFIELLSQVLEKNNQPGFDYLEYRKAVQSVAKLQSMDEPTQFKTAFAAAQAMNVQPNTLIDSAKKYLSILEVEETNFNQSANNYLSQQVASKEAESKQLVLLIEQKSAQLKSLENELSQHETRLSKIKMELEQSKSKVDTNKANFKQSYLTVVEQIRKDVEKMESYLK
;
A
#
# COMPACT_ATOMS: atom_id res chain seq x y z
N MET A 1 15.68 -20.15 15.59
CA MET A 1 14.98 -18.94 15.11
C MET A 1 13.50 -19.22 14.75
N PRO A 2 12.58 -19.49 15.69
CA PRO A 2 11.15 -19.62 15.37
C PRO A 2 10.27 -18.45 15.85
N ILE A 3 10.83 -17.47 16.57
CA ILE A 3 10.07 -16.34 17.14
C ILE A 3 9.95 -15.19 16.14
N PHE A 4 11.00 -14.92 15.34
CA PHE A 4 11.00 -13.84 14.33
C PHE A 4 9.90 -13.99 13.27
N ASP A 5 9.63 -15.21 12.79
CA ASP A 5 8.56 -15.44 11.81
C ASP A 5 7.17 -15.26 12.44
N LYS A 6 7.02 -15.58 13.73
CA LYS A 6 5.79 -15.32 14.48
C LYS A 6 5.57 -13.83 14.73
N LEU A 7 6.64 -13.05 14.91
CA LEU A 7 6.57 -11.58 15.06
C LEU A 7 6.12 -10.90 13.76
N LYS A 8 6.63 -11.32 12.59
CA LYS A 8 6.15 -10.80 11.30
C LYS A 8 4.63 -11.03 11.13
N ALA A 9 4.13 -12.21 11.47
CA ALA A 9 2.70 -12.51 11.41
C ALA A 9 1.82 -11.74 12.42
N ILE A 10 2.42 -11.06 13.42
CA ILE A 10 1.69 -10.23 14.39
C ILE A 10 1.54 -8.79 13.91
N PHE A 11 2.53 -8.26 13.17
CA PHE A 11 2.53 -6.87 12.71
C PHE A 11 2.04 -6.68 11.27
N ILE A 12 1.82 -7.77 10.54
CA ILE A 12 1.14 -7.73 9.24
C ILE A 12 -0.36 -7.76 9.51
N VAL A 13 -1.00 -6.61 9.40
CA VAL A 13 -2.46 -6.54 9.24
C VAL A 13 -2.77 -7.23 7.90
N SER A 14 -3.45 -8.36 7.96
CA SER A 14 -4.06 -8.96 6.77
C SER A 14 -5.07 -7.96 6.22
N GLU A 15 -4.79 -7.36 5.06
CA GLU A 15 -5.76 -6.59 4.28
C GLU A 15 -6.86 -7.53 3.78
N ASN A 16 -7.85 -7.81 4.64
CA ASN A 16 -9.12 -8.35 4.21
C ASN A 16 -10.00 -7.17 3.76
N ASN A 17 -10.03 -6.97 2.44
CA ASN A 17 -11.03 -6.17 1.75
C ASN A 17 -12.42 -6.82 1.92
N GLU A 18 -13.28 -6.22 2.74
CA GLU A 18 -14.73 -6.33 2.58
C GLU A 18 -15.34 -4.93 2.65
N GLY A 19 -16.00 -4.56 1.56
CA GLY A 19 -16.61 -3.24 1.40
C GLY A 19 -17.95 -3.10 2.10
N ASN A 20 -18.29 -1.87 2.47
CA ASN A 20 -19.65 -1.37 2.28
C ASN A 20 -19.65 0.15 2.12
N THR A 21 -20.51 0.59 1.20
CA THR A 21 -20.67 1.91 0.60
C THR A 21 -21.56 2.89 1.36
N ALA A 22 -21.41 4.19 0.99
CA ALA A 22 -22.38 5.30 1.01
C ALA A 22 -22.47 6.14 2.31
N ASN A 23 -22.56 7.48 2.34
CA ASN A 23 -22.68 8.53 1.30
C ASN A 23 -22.42 9.94 1.90
N ALA A 24 -21.95 10.89 1.07
CA ALA A 24 -22.17 12.37 1.06
C ALA A 24 -21.81 13.24 2.30
N SER A 25 -21.29 14.48 2.23
CA SER A 25 -21.18 15.48 1.16
C SER A 25 -20.27 16.66 1.58
N ASN A 26 -19.62 17.30 0.59
CA ASN A 26 -19.18 18.71 0.48
C ASN A 26 -18.41 19.44 1.60
N SER A 27 -17.20 19.94 1.30
CA SER A 27 -17.00 21.31 0.78
C SER A 27 -15.52 21.66 0.54
N SER A 28 -15.34 22.56 -0.42
CA SER A 28 -14.12 23.07 -1.06
C SER A 28 -13.19 23.89 -0.17
N GLY A 29 -11.87 23.83 -0.44
CA GLY A 29 -10.90 24.81 0.05
C GLY A 29 -9.45 24.45 -0.29
N GLN A 30 -8.96 24.92 -1.43
CA GLN A 30 -7.58 24.79 -1.91
C GLN A 30 -6.66 25.81 -1.23
N SER A 31 -5.51 25.38 -0.71
CA SER A 31 -4.26 26.16 -0.65
C SER A 31 -3.06 25.23 -0.40
N THR A 32 -1.99 25.50 -1.15
CA THR A 32 -0.76 24.72 -1.34
C THR A 32 0.14 24.57 -0.10
N PRO A 33 1.00 23.53 -0.03
CA PRO A 33 1.78 23.19 1.15
C PRO A 33 3.17 23.85 1.15
N GLU A 34 3.51 24.51 2.26
CA GLU A 34 4.86 25.01 2.53
C GLU A 34 5.60 23.97 3.41
N MET A 35 6.60 23.31 2.82
CA MET A 35 7.47 22.35 3.51
C MET A 35 8.46 23.09 4.42
N LYS A 36 8.41 22.80 5.73
CA LYS A 36 9.53 23.01 6.65
C LYS A 36 9.96 21.65 7.22
N PRO A 37 11.26 21.31 7.20
CA PRO A 37 11.73 20.02 7.69
C PRO A 37 11.75 20.05 9.23
N GLY A 38 10.72 19.46 9.84
CA GLY A 38 10.69 19.19 11.27
C GLY A 38 11.26 17.80 11.52
N ASN A 39 12.39 17.72 12.22
CA ASN A 39 12.85 16.50 12.88
C ASN A 39 11.72 15.96 13.75
N ALA A 40 11.07 14.88 13.31
CA ALA A 40 10.10 14.15 14.12
C ALA A 40 10.88 13.27 15.11
N ASP A 41 11.08 13.81 16.30
CA ASP A 41 11.23 13.00 17.51
C ASP A 41 9.93 12.23 17.70
N LEU A 42 9.95 10.93 17.38
CA LEU A 42 8.81 10.02 17.45
C LEU A 42 8.57 9.59 18.90
N SER A 43 8.10 10.55 19.70
CA SER A 43 7.48 10.27 20.98
C SER A 43 6.17 9.50 20.75
N SER A 44 6.08 8.33 21.37
CA SER A 44 4.93 7.43 21.44
C SER A 44 3.58 8.15 21.56
N ASN A 45 2.61 7.76 20.72
CA ASN A 45 1.23 8.25 20.80
C ASN A 45 0.63 7.91 22.18
N PRO A 46 0.27 8.90 23.03
CA PRO A 46 0.05 8.71 24.46
C PRO A 46 -1.28 8.03 24.84
N ASN A 47 -1.98 7.38 23.90
CA ASN A 47 -3.35 6.91 24.12
C ASN A 47 -3.61 5.44 23.78
N VAL A 48 -2.56 4.61 23.70
CA VAL A 48 -2.71 3.16 23.47
C VAL A 48 -2.61 2.43 24.80
N ILE A 49 -3.76 2.07 25.39
CA ILE A 49 -3.83 1.19 26.55
C ILE A 49 -3.87 -0.25 26.04
N GLY A 50 -2.82 -1.01 26.31
CA GLY A 50 -2.75 -2.43 25.97
C GLY A 50 -3.62 -3.30 26.88
N SER A 51 -4.16 -4.39 26.33
CA SER A 51 -4.77 -5.46 27.10
C SER A 51 -3.95 -6.75 26.97
N SER A 52 -4.00 -7.62 27.98
CA SER A 52 -3.31 -8.91 27.92
C SER A 52 -3.92 -9.78 26.83
N SER A 53 -3.11 -10.20 25.85
CA SER A 53 -3.54 -11.14 24.80
C SER A 53 -3.16 -12.56 25.19
N GLU A 54 -4.08 -13.52 25.02
CA GLU A 54 -3.82 -14.94 25.23
C GLU A 54 -2.62 -15.44 24.41
N LYS A 55 -2.45 -14.95 23.19
CA LYS A 55 -1.29 -15.26 22.33
C LYS A 55 0.04 -14.81 22.94
N PHE A 56 0.08 -13.64 23.56
CA PHE A 56 1.30 -13.14 24.22
C PHE A 56 1.56 -13.87 25.53
N ILE A 57 0.51 -14.22 26.28
CA ILE A 57 0.63 -15.05 27.48
C ILE A 57 1.19 -16.44 27.11
N GLU A 58 0.69 -17.07 26.05
CA GLU A 58 1.19 -18.36 25.58
C GLU A 58 2.66 -18.26 25.14
N LEU A 59 3.02 -17.21 24.39
CA LEU A 59 4.40 -16.99 23.94
C LEU A 59 5.36 -16.82 25.13
N LEU A 60 5.01 -15.97 26.10
CA LEU A 60 5.83 -15.77 27.30
C LEU A 60 5.89 -17.05 28.15
N SER A 61 4.80 -17.81 28.23
CA SER A 61 4.79 -19.11 28.90
C SER A 61 5.74 -20.10 28.24
N GLN A 62 5.78 -20.16 26.91
CA GLN A 62 6.75 -20.98 26.17
C GLN A 62 8.20 -20.54 26.40
N VAL A 63 8.46 -19.24 26.57
CA VAL A 63 9.79 -18.72 26.90
C VAL A 63 10.21 -19.17 28.30
N LEU A 64 9.31 -19.08 29.27
CA LEU A 64 9.57 -19.54 30.64
C LEU A 64 9.83 -21.05 30.68
N GLU A 65 8.98 -21.86 30.04
CA GLU A 65 9.14 -23.33 30.00
C GLU A 65 10.44 -23.77 29.30
N LYS A 66 10.87 -23.06 28.25
CA LYS A 66 12.18 -23.33 27.61
C LYS A 66 13.37 -23.02 28.50
N ASN A 67 13.20 -22.13 29.47
CA ASN A 67 14.22 -21.77 30.44
C ASN A 67 13.95 -22.41 31.80
N ASN A 68 13.15 -23.49 31.84
CA ASN A 68 12.80 -24.16 33.08
C ASN A 68 14.05 -24.65 33.81
N GLN A 69 14.09 -24.46 35.13
CA GLN A 69 15.23 -24.82 35.96
C GLN A 69 15.12 -26.27 36.44
N PRO A 70 16.25 -26.99 36.62
CA PRO A 70 16.20 -28.34 37.15
C PRO A 70 15.76 -28.35 38.62
N GLY A 71 14.94 -29.35 38.98
CA GLY A 71 14.46 -29.54 40.35
C GLY A 71 13.09 -28.87 40.60
N PHE A 72 12.75 -28.70 41.87
CA PHE A 72 11.51 -28.05 42.28
C PHE A 72 11.75 -26.55 42.43
N ASP A 73 11.26 -25.78 41.47
CA ASP A 73 11.58 -24.37 41.25
C ASP A 73 10.34 -23.46 41.39
N TYR A 74 10.43 -22.19 40.97
CA TYR A 74 9.28 -21.27 41.05
C TYR A 74 8.08 -21.72 40.21
N LEU A 75 8.28 -22.28 39.01
CA LEU A 75 7.17 -22.70 38.16
C LEU A 75 6.42 -23.88 38.78
N GLU A 76 7.15 -24.86 39.32
CA GLU A 76 6.56 -26.00 40.03
C GLU A 76 5.90 -25.57 41.35
N TYR A 77 6.51 -24.63 42.08
CA TYR A 77 5.90 -24.04 43.27
C TYR A 77 4.58 -23.34 42.95
N ARG A 78 4.53 -22.54 41.88
CA ARG A 78 3.30 -21.87 41.43
C ARG A 78 2.22 -22.88 41.05
N LYS A 79 2.56 -23.97 40.36
CA LYS A 79 1.63 -25.07 40.03
C LYS A 79 1.09 -25.74 41.30
N ALA A 80 1.93 -25.95 42.31
CA ALA A 80 1.53 -26.50 43.60
C ALA A 80 0.55 -25.57 44.35
N VAL A 81 0.85 -24.26 44.42
CA VAL A 81 -0.05 -23.26 45.01
C VAL A 81 -1.41 -23.26 44.30
N GLN A 82 -1.42 -23.25 42.96
CA GLN A 82 -2.66 -23.32 42.18
C GLN A 82 -3.45 -24.61 42.43
N SER A 83 -2.77 -25.73 42.65
CA SER A 83 -3.43 -27.01 42.94
C SER A 83 -4.07 -26.99 44.32
N VAL A 84 -3.38 -26.45 45.34
CA VAL A 84 -3.93 -26.25 46.69
C VAL A 84 -5.14 -25.32 46.67
N ALA A 85 -5.06 -24.21 45.92
CA ALA A 85 -6.15 -23.25 45.77
C ALA A 85 -7.43 -23.85 45.14
N LYS A 86 -7.29 -24.91 44.31
CA LYS A 86 -8.42 -25.61 43.70
C LYS A 86 -9.09 -26.63 44.63
N LEU A 87 -8.36 -27.16 45.61
CA LEU A 87 -8.84 -28.26 46.46
C LEU A 87 -9.57 -27.77 47.70
N GLN A 88 -9.24 -26.58 48.21
CA GLN A 88 -9.85 -26.01 49.41
C GLN A 88 -9.94 -24.48 49.32
N SER A 89 -11.04 -23.91 49.81
CA SER A 89 -11.21 -22.47 50.01
C SER A 89 -10.39 -21.99 51.22
N MET A 90 -9.06 -22.07 51.12
CA MET A 90 -8.11 -21.55 52.11
C MET A 90 -7.75 -20.11 51.81
N ASP A 91 -7.31 -19.36 52.82
CA ASP A 91 -6.70 -18.04 52.63
C ASP A 91 -5.35 -18.15 51.91
N GLU A 92 -5.01 -17.15 51.11
CA GLU A 92 -3.79 -17.10 50.29
C GLU A 92 -2.50 -17.41 51.09
N PRO A 93 -2.24 -16.83 52.27
CA PRO A 93 -1.07 -17.18 53.09
C PRO A 93 -0.98 -18.68 53.40
N THR A 94 -2.10 -19.33 53.72
CA THR A 94 -2.15 -20.77 54.00
C THR A 94 -1.90 -21.59 52.74
N GLN A 95 -2.38 -21.17 51.56
CA GLN A 95 -2.11 -21.84 50.29
C GLN A 95 -0.59 -21.86 49.97
N PHE A 96 0.07 -20.71 50.09
CA PHE A 96 1.52 -20.59 49.86
C PHE A 96 2.34 -21.41 50.87
N LYS A 97 1.98 -21.37 52.16
CA LYS A 97 2.65 -22.18 53.21
C LYS A 97 2.47 -23.68 52.99
N THR A 98 1.28 -24.10 52.57
CA THR A 98 0.96 -25.52 52.32
C THR A 98 1.75 -26.07 51.12
N ALA A 99 1.77 -25.34 50.00
CA ALA A 99 2.61 -25.69 48.86
C ALA A 99 4.10 -25.70 49.23
N PHE A 100 4.54 -24.80 50.12
CA PHE A 100 5.93 -24.72 50.55
C PHE A 100 6.33 -25.88 51.47
N ALA A 101 5.42 -26.41 52.30
CA ALA A 101 5.68 -27.60 53.09
C ALA A 101 6.00 -28.82 52.20
N ALA A 102 5.33 -28.96 51.06
CA ALA A 102 5.64 -29.99 50.07
C ALA A 102 7.02 -29.78 49.42
N ALA A 103 7.37 -28.53 49.09
CA ALA A 103 8.70 -28.18 48.57
C ALA A 103 9.82 -28.48 49.59
N GLN A 104 9.61 -28.19 50.88
CA GLN A 104 10.56 -28.48 51.95
C GLN A 104 10.83 -29.97 52.12
N ALA A 105 9.81 -30.83 51.93
CA ALA A 105 10.00 -32.28 51.93
C ALA A 105 10.92 -32.77 50.80
N MET A 106 11.11 -31.95 49.75
CA MET A 106 12.05 -32.16 48.66
C MET A 106 13.40 -31.43 48.87
N ASN A 107 13.70 -30.99 50.09
CA ASN A 107 14.90 -30.22 50.47
C ASN A 107 15.03 -28.84 49.81
N VAL A 108 13.93 -28.24 49.34
CA VAL A 108 13.93 -26.89 48.75
C VAL A 108 13.95 -25.83 49.85
N GLN A 109 14.84 -24.84 49.73
CA GLN A 109 14.91 -23.69 50.64
C GLN A 109 14.09 -22.51 50.10
N PRO A 110 13.56 -21.63 50.97
CA PRO A 110 12.78 -20.46 50.52
C PRO A 110 13.57 -19.57 49.54
N ASN A 111 14.85 -19.35 49.83
CA ASN A 111 15.71 -18.51 48.99
C ASN A 111 15.88 -19.09 47.58
N THR A 112 15.94 -20.42 47.43
CA THR A 112 16.03 -21.09 46.12
C THR A 112 14.82 -20.78 45.24
N LEU A 113 13.60 -20.75 45.82
CA LEU A 113 12.38 -20.39 45.08
C LEU A 113 12.36 -18.91 44.69
N ILE A 114 12.80 -18.03 45.59
CA ILE A 114 12.88 -16.59 45.32
C ILE A 114 13.91 -16.31 44.22
N ASP A 115 15.08 -16.95 44.27
CA ASP A 115 16.13 -16.77 43.25
C ASP A 115 15.71 -17.34 41.90
N SER A 116 14.98 -18.47 41.90
CA SER A 116 14.33 -19.02 40.71
C SER A 116 13.33 -18.03 40.10
N ALA A 117 12.44 -17.44 40.91
CA ALA A 117 11.47 -16.45 40.46
C ALA A 117 12.15 -15.20 39.86
N LYS A 118 13.20 -14.69 40.51
CA LYS A 118 14.01 -13.58 39.99
C LYS A 118 14.67 -13.92 38.65
N LYS A 119 15.13 -15.16 38.46
CA LYS A 119 15.69 -15.59 37.19
C LYS A 119 14.65 -15.53 36.07
N TYR A 120 13.43 -15.99 36.33
CA TYR A 120 12.32 -15.90 35.37
C TYR A 120 11.92 -14.46 35.05
N LEU A 121 11.90 -13.56 36.03
CA LEU A 121 11.67 -12.13 35.79
C LEU A 121 12.75 -11.54 34.88
N SER A 122 14.02 -11.85 35.13
CA SER A 122 15.14 -11.39 34.28
C SER A 122 15.04 -11.93 32.84
N ILE A 123 14.57 -13.17 32.66
CA ILE A 123 14.31 -13.73 31.32
C ILE A 123 13.20 -12.95 30.61
N LEU A 124 12.12 -12.62 31.32
CA LEU A 124 11.01 -11.84 30.75
C LEU A 124 11.42 -10.42 30.39
N GLU A 125 12.25 -9.75 31.19
CA GLU A 125 12.82 -8.42 30.85
C GLU A 125 13.66 -8.46 29.57
N VAL A 126 14.48 -9.51 29.41
CA VAL A 126 15.27 -9.71 28.18
C VAL A 126 14.34 -9.95 26.98
N GLU A 127 13.29 -10.75 27.16
CA GLU A 127 12.31 -11.02 26.09
C GLU A 127 11.53 -9.75 25.69
N GLU A 128 11.11 -8.94 26.67
CA GLU A 128 10.47 -7.64 26.42
C GLU A 128 11.39 -6.71 25.63
N THR A 129 12.66 -6.62 26.03
CA THR A 129 13.66 -5.81 25.33
C THR A 129 13.85 -6.28 23.88
N ASN A 130 13.99 -7.59 23.67
CA ASN A 130 14.14 -8.18 22.35
C ASN A 130 12.89 -7.97 21.47
N PHE A 131 11.70 -8.07 22.06
CA PHE A 131 10.45 -7.80 21.39
C PHE A 131 10.38 -6.34 20.91
N ASN A 132 10.65 -5.39 21.80
CA ASN A 132 10.63 -3.96 21.48
C ASN A 132 11.66 -3.62 20.39
N GLN A 133 12.87 -4.16 20.48
CA GLN A 133 13.88 -3.98 19.43
C GLN A 133 13.41 -4.55 18.08
N SER A 134 12.81 -5.75 18.09
CA SER A 134 12.30 -6.39 16.88
C SER A 134 11.12 -5.62 16.27
N ALA A 135 10.22 -5.11 17.10
CA ALA A 135 9.10 -4.27 16.67
C ALA A 135 9.58 -2.97 16.02
N ASN A 136 10.56 -2.30 16.64
CA ASN A 136 11.17 -1.09 16.08
C ASN A 136 11.88 -1.38 14.75
N ASN A 137 12.66 -2.45 14.68
CA ASN A 137 13.33 -2.86 13.44
C ASN A 137 12.34 -3.18 12.32
N TYR A 138 11.24 -3.87 12.65
CA TYR A 138 10.17 -4.17 11.69
C TYR A 138 9.52 -2.89 11.19
N LEU A 139 9.16 -1.97 12.10
CA LEU A 139 8.59 -0.67 11.74
C LEU A 139 9.53 0.13 10.83
N SER A 140 10.81 0.26 11.20
CA SER A 140 11.80 0.98 10.40
C SER A 140 11.97 0.37 9.01
N GLN A 141 11.98 -0.96 8.87
CA GLN A 141 12.05 -1.63 7.57
C GLN A 141 10.80 -1.36 6.73
N GLN A 142 9.61 -1.45 7.33
CA GLN A 142 8.35 -1.18 6.62
C GLN A 142 8.27 0.26 6.14
N VAL A 143 8.63 1.23 6.99
CA VAL A 143 8.68 2.65 6.64
C VAL A 143 9.69 2.88 5.51
N ALA A 144 10.93 2.39 5.65
CA ALA A 144 11.95 2.55 4.62
C ALA A 144 11.54 1.93 3.27
N SER A 145 10.92 0.75 3.29
CA SER A 145 10.40 0.11 2.08
C SER A 145 9.30 0.93 1.42
N LYS A 146 8.37 1.47 2.20
CA LYS A 146 7.26 2.30 1.69
C LYS A 146 7.72 3.67 1.20
N GLU A 147 8.72 4.27 1.84
CA GLU A 147 9.35 5.49 1.36
C GLU A 147 10.07 5.27 0.03
N ALA A 148 10.78 4.15 -0.13
CA ALA A 148 11.45 3.80 -1.38
C ALA A 148 10.43 3.58 -2.53
N GLU A 149 9.37 2.82 -2.26
CA GLU A 149 8.26 2.60 -3.20
C GLU A 149 7.59 3.93 -3.59
N SER A 150 7.28 4.79 -2.61
CA SER A 150 6.70 6.11 -2.84
C SER A 150 7.59 6.99 -3.74
N LYS A 151 8.89 7.05 -3.48
CA LYS A 151 9.84 7.80 -4.33
C LYS A 151 9.88 7.27 -5.76
N GLN A 152 9.86 5.96 -5.94
CA GLN A 152 9.82 5.34 -7.28
C GLN A 152 8.52 5.70 -8.02
N LEU A 153 7.38 5.64 -7.34
CA LEU A 153 6.09 6.00 -7.92
C LEU A 153 6.05 7.49 -8.32
N VAL A 154 6.57 8.40 -7.50
CA VAL A 154 6.65 9.83 -7.83
C VAL A 154 7.44 10.06 -9.11
N LEU A 155 8.63 9.45 -9.24
CA LEU A 155 9.44 9.56 -10.46
C LEU A 155 8.73 8.99 -11.69
N LEU A 156 8.04 7.86 -11.54
CA LEU A 156 7.29 7.25 -12.62
C LEU A 156 6.11 8.12 -13.06
N ILE A 157 5.39 8.72 -12.11
CA ILE A 157 4.29 9.66 -12.38
C ILE A 157 4.81 10.87 -13.15
N GLU A 158 5.93 11.46 -12.73
CA GLU A 158 6.54 12.60 -13.42
C GLU A 158 6.94 12.24 -14.86
N GLN A 159 7.63 11.12 -15.05
CA GLN A 159 8.02 10.64 -16.37
C GLN A 159 6.79 10.40 -17.28
N LYS A 160 5.74 9.76 -16.75
CA LYS A 160 4.53 9.46 -17.52
C LYS A 160 3.72 10.71 -17.85
N SER A 161 3.67 11.67 -16.94
CA SER A 161 3.06 12.99 -17.17
C SER A 161 3.77 13.74 -18.30
N ALA A 162 5.11 13.73 -18.32
CA ALA A 162 5.88 14.33 -19.41
C ALA A 162 5.63 13.63 -20.76
N GLN A 163 5.54 12.30 -20.77
CA GLN A 163 5.19 11.53 -21.99
C GLN A 163 3.79 11.87 -22.50
N LEU A 164 2.81 11.98 -21.61
CA LEU A 164 1.43 12.32 -21.95
C LEU A 164 1.37 13.70 -22.62
N LYS A 165 2.08 14.69 -22.08
CA LYS A 165 2.16 16.03 -22.68
C LYS A 165 2.79 16.03 -24.09
N SER A 166 3.80 15.21 -24.33
CA SER A 166 4.38 15.04 -25.68
C SER A 166 3.36 14.47 -26.65
N LEU A 167 2.68 13.40 -26.24
CA LEU A 167 1.66 12.72 -27.05
C LEU A 167 0.47 13.64 -27.37
N GLU A 168 0.03 14.48 -26.42
CA GLU A 168 -1.00 15.48 -26.65
C GLU A 168 -0.58 16.52 -27.69
N ASN A 169 0.67 16.99 -27.63
CA ASN A 169 1.20 17.93 -28.63
C ASN A 169 1.30 17.28 -30.02
N GLU A 170 1.79 16.05 -30.10
CA GLU A 170 1.85 15.28 -31.35
C GLU A 170 0.45 15.06 -31.94
N LEU A 171 -0.54 14.70 -31.11
CA LEU A 171 -1.94 14.54 -31.52
C LEU A 171 -2.48 15.84 -32.13
N SER A 172 -2.28 16.97 -31.44
CA SER A 172 -2.73 18.28 -31.93
C SER A 172 -2.10 18.66 -33.28
N GLN A 173 -0.80 18.37 -33.45
CA GLN A 173 -0.11 18.59 -34.73
C GLN A 173 -0.70 17.72 -35.84
N HIS A 174 -0.98 16.45 -35.56
CA HIS A 174 -1.58 15.53 -36.54
C HIS A 174 -3.02 15.92 -36.91
N GLU A 175 -3.84 16.35 -35.95
CA GLU A 175 -5.19 16.87 -36.21
C GLU A 175 -5.15 18.11 -37.11
N THR A 176 -4.25 19.04 -36.82
CA THR A 176 -4.03 20.24 -37.63
C THR A 176 -3.61 19.88 -39.05
N ARG A 177 -2.66 18.94 -39.21
CA ARG A 177 -2.20 18.50 -40.52
C ARG A 177 -3.31 17.81 -41.30
N LEU A 178 -4.11 16.96 -40.65
CA LEU A 178 -5.25 16.28 -41.26
C LEU A 178 -6.29 17.28 -41.76
N SER A 179 -6.63 18.29 -40.96
CA SER A 179 -7.55 19.35 -41.35
C SER A 179 -7.05 20.09 -42.60
N LYS A 180 -5.76 20.46 -42.61
CA LYS A 180 -5.12 21.11 -43.77
C LYS A 180 -5.19 20.24 -45.03
N ILE A 181 -4.87 18.94 -44.93
CA ILE A 181 -4.95 18.01 -46.06
C ILE A 181 -6.38 17.91 -46.59
N LYS A 182 -7.39 17.85 -45.71
CA LYS A 182 -8.81 17.81 -46.13
C LYS A 182 -9.20 19.06 -46.92
N MET A 183 -8.78 20.25 -46.46
CA MET A 183 -9.04 21.50 -47.18
C MET A 183 -8.33 21.54 -48.54
N GLU A 184 -7.05 21.16 -48.59
CA GLU A 184 -6.26 21.11 -49.82
C GLU A 184 -6.87 20.14 -50.85
N LEU A 185 -7.35 18.98 -50.38
CA LEU A 185 -8.02 17.98 -51.21
C LEU A 185 -9.31 18.53 -51.81
N GLU A 186 -10.14 19.17 -51.01
CA GLU A 186 -11.43 19.67 -51.48
C GLU A 186 -11.29 20.86 -52.44
N GLN A 187 -10.33 21.75 -52.16
CA GLN A 187 -9.95 22.81 -53.10
C GLN A 187 -9.44 22.23 -54.43
N SER A 188 -8.64 21.16 -54.38
CA SER A 188 -8.12 20.51 -55.58
C SER A 188 -9.22 19.85 -56.41
N LYS A 189 -10.15 19.12 -55.77
CA LYS A 189 -11.33 18.56 -56.45
C LYS A 189 -12.17 19.65 -57.11
N SER A 190 -12.49 20.71 -56.37
CA SER A 190 -13.27 21.84 -56.89
C SER A 190 -12.61 22.49 -58.11
N LYS A 191 -11.28 22.68 -58.09
CA LYS A 191 -10.52 23.18 -59.25
C LYS A 191 -10.60 22.23 -60.45
N VAL A 192 -10.46 20.92 -60.23
CA VAL A 192 -10.57 19.91 -61.30
C VAL A 192 -11.96 19.95 -61.93
N ASP A 193 -13.01 19.95 -61.11
CA ASP A 193 -14.40 19.97 -61.60
C ASP A 193 -14.71 21.27 -62.35
N THR A 194 -14.25 22.41 -61.83
CA THR A 194 -14.38 23.71 -62.49
C THR A 194 -13.68 23.72 -63.83
N ASN A 195 -12.42 23.24 -63.89
CA ASN A 195 -11.67 23.17 -65.14
C ASN A 195 -12.32 22.22 -66.16
N LYS A 196 -12.85 21.09 -65.70
CA LYS A 196 -13.57 20.14 -66.55
C LYS A 196 -14.85 20.76 -67.13
N ALA A 197 -15.61 21.49 -66.31
CA ALA A 197 -16.79 22.23 -66.74
C ALA A 197 -16.44 23.33 -67.75
N ASN A 198 -15.42 24.15 -67.44
CA ASN A 198 -14.92 25.20 -68.32
C ASN A 198 -14.47 24.64 -69.67
N PHE A 199 -13.67 23.57 -69.66
CA PHE A 199 -13.22 22.90 -70.88
C PHE A 199 -14.39 22.39 -71.72
N LYS A 200 -15.36 21.70 -71.10
CA LYS A 200 -16.55 21.21 -71.81
C LYS A 200 -17.34 22.35 -72.46
N GLN A 201 -17.51 23.46 -71.75
CA GLN A 201 -18.23 24.61 -72.27
C GLN A 201 -17.47 25.26 -73.44
N SER A 202 -16.17 25.47 -73.31
CA SER A 202 -15.31 25.98 -74.39
C SER A 202 -15.33 25.06 -75.61
N TYR A 203 -15.25 23.75 -75.40
CA TYR A 203 -15.36 22.75 -76.47
C TYR A 203 -16.69 22.87 -77.21
N LEU A 204 -17.82 22.92 -76.50
CA LEU A 204 -19.14 23.07 -77.11
C LEU A 204 -19.26 24.37 -77.91
N THR A 205 -18.73 25.48 -77.40
CA THR A 205 -18.71 26.77 -78.11
C THR A 205 -17.93 26.68 -79.42
N VAL A 206 -16.74 26.07 -79.42
CA VAL A 206 -15.93 25.90 -80.64
C VAL A 206 -16.62 24.98 -81.64
N VAL A 207 -17.17 23.86 -81.18
CA VAL A 207 -17.91 22.91 -82.05
C VAL A 207 -19.12 23.58 -82.69
N GLU A 208 -19.91 24.32 -81.92
CA GLU A 208 -21.09 25.03 -82.42
C GLU A 208 -20.71 26.11 -83.44
N GLN A 209 -19.62 26.83 -83.21
CA GLN A 209 -19.10 27.80 -84.17
C GLN A 209 -18.71 27.12 -85.49
N ILE A 210 -17.92 26.03 -85.43
CA ILE A 210 -17.52 25.27 -86.61
C ILE A 210 -18.74 24.72 -87.35
N ARG A 211 -19.75 24.18 -86.65
CA ARG A 211 -20.99 23.68 -87.27
C ARG A 211 -21.73 24.77 -88.03
N LYS A 212 -21.94 25.93 -87.40
CA LYS A 212 -22.57 27.09 -88.04
C LYS A 212 -21.80 27.58 -89.26
N ASP A 213 -20.47 27.55 -89.18
CA ASP A 213 -19.62 27.96 -90.30
C ASP A 213 -19.71 26.95 -91.46
N VAL A 214 -19.74 25.64 -91.18
CA VAL A 214 -20.00 24.59 -92.18
C VAL A 214 -21.37 24.77 -92.84
N GLU A 215 -22.45 24.98 -92.08
CA GLU A 215 -23.79 25.20 -92.62
C GLU A 215 -23.84 26.41 -93.58
N LYS A 216 -23.16 27.51 -93.22
CA LYS A 216 -23.03 28.69 -94.09
C LYS A 216 -22.23 28.39 -95.34
N MET A 217 -21.12 27.66 -95.22
CA MET A 217 -20.30 27.25 -96.37
C MET A 217 -21.10 26.40 -97.35
N GLU A 218 -21.86 25.41 -96.87
CA GLU A 218 -22.72 24.56 -97.69
C GLU A 218 -23.84 25.34 -98.40
N SER A 219 -24.29 26.46 -97.81
CA SER A 219 -25.37 27.29 -98.34
C SER A 219 -24.89 28.33 -99.37
N TYR A 220 -23.73 28.96 -99.14
CA TYR A 220 -23.28 30.12 -99.91
C TYR A 220 -22.21 29.82 -100.96
N LEU A 221 -21.49 28.69 -100.85
CA LEU A 221 -20.42 28.33 -101.77
C LEU A 221 -20.86 27.36 -102.88
N LYS A 222 -22.16 27.36 -103.20
CA LYS A 222 -22.73 26.62 -104.34
C LYS A 222 -22.76 27.47 -105.60
#